data_AF-A0A919FZW3-F1
#
_entry.id   AF-A0A919FZW3-F1
#
_cell.length_a   1.000
_cell.length_b   1.000
_cell.length_c   1.000
_cell.angle_alpha   90.00
_cell.angle_beta   90.00
_cell.angle_gamma   90.00
#
_symmetry.space_group_name_H-M   'P 1'
#
loop_
_entity.id
_entity.type
_entity.pdbx_description
1 polymer ?
#
loop_
_entity_poly.entity_id
_entity_poly.type
_entity_poly.pdbx_seq_one_letter_code
_entity_poly.pdbx_strand_id
1 'polypeptide(L)'
;MDEQQIRQAFDEVLDQALVFHGFTDYMRDYDLYIYATADPRTGIEPEHIRYRFTHCVRATVTTTVRRDVWLYSQDDDLIDYDAWIESGEREAYVWGVKWQALYPGMQLIPASPEAQEWSIDMGRPFHEALIETNGHNLSLIFSGLEITKIAPGASPFVVPTSGPDAKFHFE
;
A
#
# COMPACT_ATOMS: atom_id res chain seq x y z
N MET A 1 -6.14 -4.10 16.91
CA MET A 1 -7.32 -3.22 16.73
C MET A 1 -8.50 -4.13 16.43
N ASP A 2 -9.70 -3.81 16.92
CA ASP A 2 -10.93 -4.49 16.52
C ASP A 2 -11.45 -3.97 15.16
N GLU A 3 -12.50 -4.58 14.62
CA GLU A 3 -13.04 -4.22 13.31
C GLU A 3 -13.47 -2.76 13.20
N GLN A 4 -14.10 -2.21 14.26
CA GLN A 4 -14.57 -0.83 14.26
C GLN A 4 -13.39 0.16 14.23
N GLN A 5 -12.36 -0.13 15.03
CA GLN A 5 -11.13 0.66 15.05
C GLN A 5 -10.41 0.62 13.68
N ILE A 6 -10.40 -0.53 13.01
CA ILE A 6 -9.81 -0.67 11.66
C ILE A 6 -10.59 0.19 10.66
N ARG A 7 -11.93 0.15 10.67
CA ARG A 7 -12.76 0.97 9.77
C ARG A 7 -12.50 2.45 9.98
N GLN A 8 -12.49 2.91 11.23
CA GLN A 8 -12.17 4.31 11.54
C GLN A 8 -10.79 4.71 11.02
N ALA A 9 -9.78 3.87 11.23
CA ALA A 9 -8.44 4.15 10.74
C ALA A 9 -8.34 4.21 9.21
N PHE A 10 -9.18 3.46 8.49
CA PHE A 10 -9.24 3.54 7.03
C PHE A 10 -9.88 4.85 6.55
N ASP A 11 -10.94 5.30 7.23
CA ASP A 11 -11.61 6.57 6.93
C ASP A 11 -10.68 7.77 7.12
N GLU A 12 -9.76 7.71 8.09
CA GLU A 12 -8.80 8.78 8.43
C GLU A 12 -7.78 9.09 7.31
N VAL A 13 -7.59 8.18 6.35
CA VAL A 13 -6.62 8.33 5.25
C VAL A 13 -7.24 8.31 3.87
N LEU A 14 -8.55 8.56 3.79
CA LEU A 14 -9.20 8.95 2.56
C LEU A 14 -8.52 10.21 1.99
N ASP A 15 -8.34 10.24 0.66
CA ASP A 15 -7.79 11.40 -0.07
C ASP A 15 -6.34 11.73 0.33
N GLN A 16 -5.59 10.73 0.79
CA GLN A 16 -4.17 10.85 1.12
C GLN A 16 -3.29 10.19 0.04
N ALA A 17 -1.97 10.40 0.11
CA ALA A 17 -1.03 9.86 -0.89
C ALA A 17 -0.39 8.56 -0.40
N LEU A 18 -0.63 7.45 -1.08
CA LEU A 18 0.14 6.21 -0.90
C LEU A 18 1.49 6.35 -1.61
N VAL A 19 2.59 6.33 -0.88
CA VAL A 19 3.95 6.57 -1.43
C VAL A 19 4.78 5.29 -1.55
N PHE A 20 4.44 4.25 -0.79
CA PHE A 20 5.09 2.93 -0.89
C PHE A 20 4.17 1.85 -0.32
N HIS A 21 4.24 0.65 -0.87
CA HIS A 21 3.61 -0.52 -0.29
C HIS A 21 4.37 -1.81 -0.59
N GLY A 22 4.28 -2.79 0.30
CA GLY A 22 4.91 -4.09 0.09
C GLY A 22 4.98 -4.94 1.36
N PHE A 23 5.43 -6.18 1.21
CA PHE A 23 5.78 -7.00 2.37
C PHE A 23 6.97 -6.39 3.13
N THR A 24 6.98 -6.57 4.46
CA THR A 24 8.11 -6.21 5.32
C THR A 24 9.37 -6.98 4.94
N ASP A 25 10.52 -6.52 5.43
CA ASP A 25 11.82 -7.20 5.24
C ASP A 25 11.84 -8.64 5.77
N TYR A 26 11.03 -8.95 6.79
CA TYR A 26 10.78 -10.31 7.29
C TYR A 26 9.61 -11.05 6.62
N MET A 27 9.04 -10.49 5.55
CA MET A 27 8.13 -11.15 4.58
C MET A 27 6.79 -11.70 5.11
N ARG A 28 6.34 -11.28 6.31
CA ARG A 28 5.08 -11.76 6.92
C ARG A 28 3.98 -10.70 6.92
N ASP A 29 4.37 -9.46 7.17
CA ASP A 29 3.42 -8.35 7.33
C ASP A 29 3.47 -7.50 6.07
N TYR A 30 2.39 -6.77 5.79
CA TYR A 30 2.31 -5.89 4.62
C TYR A 30 2.21 -4.45 5.09
N ASP A 31 3.09 -3.58 4.59
CA ASP A 31 3.11 -2.17 4.94
C ASP A 31 2.51 -1.34 3.80
N LEU A 32 1.70 -0.34 4.18
CA LEU A 32 1.40 0.83 3.38
C LEU A 32 2.03 2.05 4.05
N TYR A 33 2.76 2.84 3.28
CA TYR A 33 3.31 4.12 3.71
C TYR A 33 2.51 5.23 3.06
N ILE A 34 1.86 6.03 3.89
CA ILE A 34 0.95 7.08 3.51
C ILE A 34 1.58 8.42 3.88
N TYR A 35 1.60 9.35 2.95
CA TYR A 35 1.88 10.75 3.20
C TYR A 35 0.55 11.47 3.42
N ALA A 36 0.26 11.75 4.67
CA ALA A 36 -0.98 12.38 5.11
C ALA A 36 -0.82 13.90 5.11
N THR A 37 -1.64 14.59 4.32
CA THR A 37 -1.71 16.04 4.20
C THR A 37 -3.03 16.55 4.75
N ALA A 38 -3.00 17.68 5.46
CA ALA A 38 -4.20 18.43 5.83
C ALA A 38 -4.51 19.52 4.78
N ASP A 39 -5.69 20.15 4.87
CA ASP A 39 -5.95 21.37 4.09
C ASP A 39 -4.83 22.38 4.37
N PRO A 40 -4.09 22.85 3.34
CA PRO A 40 -2.97 23.78 3.51
C PRO A 40 -3.31 25.04 4.32
N ARG A 41 -4.58 25.44 4.36
CA ARG A 41 -5.07 26.60 5.14
C ARG A 41 -5.04 26.36 6.65
N THR A 42 -4.97 25.12 7.09
CA THR A 42 -4.94 24.76 8.52
C THR A 42 -3.56 24.92 9.15
N GLY A 43 -2.50 24.98 8.32
CA GLY A 43 -1.11 25.03 8.79
C GLY A 43 -0.65 23.75 9.51
N ILE A 44 -1.41 22.65 9.41
CA ILE A 44 -1.00 21.35 9.94
C ILE A 44 0.03 20.76 8.97
N GLU A 45 1.22 20.48 9.50
CA GLU A 45 2.30 19.88 8.72
C GLU A 45 1.94 18.45 8.27
N PRO A 46 2.29 18.06 7.04
CA PRO A 46 2.13 16.70 6.57
C PRO A 46 2.94 15.68 7.38
N GLU A 47 2.47 14.45 7.44
CA GLU A 47 3.10 13.37 8.19
C GLU A 47 3.23 12.09 7.36
N HIS A 48 4.30 11.33 7.58
CA HIS A 48 4.41 9.96 7.09
C HIS A 48 3.83 9.00 8.12
N ILE A 49 2.84 8.22 7.70
CA ILE A 49 2.15 7.24 8.53
C ILE A 49 2.31 5.86 7.89
N ARG A 50 2.68 4.86 8.67
CA ARG A 50 2.72 3.45 8.24
C ARG A 50 1.51 2.72 8.80
N TYR A 51 0.78 2.07 7.90
CA TYR A 51 -0.27 1.09 8.18
C TYR A 51 0.32 -0.30 7.95
N ARG A 52 0.55 -1.04 9.03
CA ARG A 52 1.10 -2.39 9.00
C ARG A 52 -0.01 -3.41 9.21
N PHE A 53 -0.28 -4.17 8.16
CA PHE A 53 -1.21 -5.29 8.15
C PHE A 53 -0.45 -6.55 8.59
N THR A 54 -0.58 -6.87 9.88
CA THR A 54 0.13 -7.99 10.52
C THR A 54 -0.48 -9.34 10.16
N HIS A 55 0.39 -10.34 10.03
CA HIS A 55 0.03 -11.70 9.63
C HIS A 55 -0.73 -11.71 8.30
N CYS A 56 -0.21 -10.99 7.31
CA CYS A 56 -0.82 -10.92 6.00
C CYS A 56 -0.60 -12.24 5.27
N VAL A 57 -1.69 -12.93 4.93
CA VAL A 57 -1.67 -14.24 4.27
C VAL A 57 -1.91 -14.15 2.77
N ARG A 58 -2.45 -13.03 2.30
CA ARG A 58 -2.66 -12.75 0.88
C ARG A 58 -2.47 -11.26 0.61
N ALA A 59 -1.73 -10.94 -0.44
CA ALA A 59 -1.66 -9.62 -1.03
C ALA A 59 -1.80 -9.71 -2.55
N THR A 60 -2.92 -9.24 -3.08
CA THR A 60 -3.19 -9.18 -4.53
C THR A 60 -3.08 -7.73 -4.98
N VAL A 61 -2.36 -7.46 -6.07
CA VAL A 61 -2.22 -6.12 -6.65
C VAL A 61 -2.65 -6.16 -8.11
N THR A 62 -3.53 -5.25 -8.51
CA THR A 62 -4.00 -5.11 -9.89
C THR A 62 -3.93 -3.65 -10.32
N THR A 63 -3.58 -3.38 -11.58
CA THR A 63 -3.57 -2.00 -12.09
C THR A 63 -4.98 -1.45 -12.25
N THR A 64 -5.19 -0.19 -11.87
CA THR A 64 -6.41 0.58 -12.18
C THR A 64 -6.26 1.44 -13.43
N VAL A 65 -5.03 1.56 -13.95
CA VAL A 65 -4.76 2.26 -15.20
C VAL A 65 -5.46 1.53 -16.35
N ARG A 66 -6.30 2.26 -17.09
CA ARG A 66 -7.03 1.71 -18.24
C ARG A 66 -6.07 1.13 -19.27
N ARG A 67 -6.43 0.01 -19.90
CA ARG A 67 -5.54 -0.72 -20.85
C ARG A 67 -4.98 0.15 -21.98
N ASP A 68 -5.78 1.07 -22.52
CA ASP A 68 -5.35 1.99 -23.58
C ASP A 68 -4.37 3.05 -23.09
N VAL A 69 -4.48 3.47 -21.82
CA VAL A 69 -3.50 4.36 -21.17
C VAL A 69 -2.25 3.59 -20.78
N TRP A 70 -2.41 2.38 -20.22
CA TRP A 70 -1.31 1.51 -19.82
C TRP A 70 -0.33 1.26 -20.95
N LEU A 71 -0.84 1.06 -22.18
CA LEU A 71 -0.01 0.85 -23.38
C LEU A 71 1.13 1.87 -23.50
N TYR A 72 0.85 3.15 -23.25
CA TYR A 72 1.81 4.25 -23.36
C TYR A 72 2.35 4.71 -22.01
N SER A 73 1.92 4.09 -20.92
CA SER A 73 2.38 4.42 -19.56
C SER A 73 3.58 3.59 -19.13
N GLN A 74 4.19 2.81 -20.03
CA GLN A 74 5.25 1.84 -19.68
C GLN A 74 6.67 2.35 -19.97
N ASP A 75 6.79 3.51 -20.59
CA ASP A 75 8.06 4.03 -21.06
C ASP A 75 8.87 4.66 -19.91
N ASP A 76 10.20 4.61 -20.01
CA ASP A 76 11.13 5.03 -18.96
C ASP A 76 11.14 6.55 -18.70
N ASP A 77 10.69 7.38 -19.63
CA ASP A 77 10.51 8.82 -19.40
C ASP A 77 9.38 9.10 -18.40
N LEU A 78 8.49 8.13 -18.15
CA LEU A 78 7.37 8.28 -17.21
C LEU A 78 7.71 7.84 -15.79
N ILE A 79 8.88 7.24 -15.54
CA ILE A 79 9.35 6.92 -14.17
C ILE A 79 10.16 8.07 -13.54
N ASP A 80 10.44 9.12 -14.31
CA ASP A 80 11.07 10.36 -13.87
C ASP A 80 10.15 11.55 -14.21
N TYR A 81 9.78 12.34 -13.20
CA TYR A 81 8.83 13.44 -13.37
C TYR A 81 9.40 14.58 -14.22
N ASP A 82 10.68 14.89 -14.06
CA ASP A 82 11.33 15.99 -14.78
C ASP A 82 11.52 15.60 -16.25
N ALA A 83 11.91 14.34 -16.51
CA ALA A 83 11.98 13.81 -17.88
C ALA A 83 10.62 13.84 -18.59
N TRP A 84 9.53 13.51 -17.89
CA TRP A 84 8.18 13.60 -18.45
C TRP A 84 7.80 15.05 -18.82
N ILE A 85 8.14 16.04 -17.98
CA ILE A 85 7.95 17.46 -18.32
C ILE A 85 8.76 17.84 -19.56
N GLU A 86 10.04 17.47 -19.61
CA GLU A 86 10.92 17.76 -20.75
C GLU A 86 10.44 17.10 -22.05
N SER A 87 9.74 15.97 -21.96
CA SER A 87 9.13 15.26 -23.09
C SER A 87 7.86 15.93 -23.63
N GLY A 88 7.39 17.00 -22.98
CA GLY A 88 6.20 17.75 -23.40
C GLY A 88 4.89 17.27 -22.77
N GLU A 89 4.96 16.65 -21.58
CA GLU A 89 3.80 16.32 -20.74
C GLU A 89 2.73 15.47 -21.46
N ARG A 90 3.16 14.47 -22.22
CA ARG A 90 2.25 13.61 -22.98
C ARG A 90 1.23 12.92 -22.06
N GLU A 91 0.02 12.69 -22.60
CA GLU A 91 -1.07 12.02 -21.88
C GLU A 91 -0.73 10.55 -21.61
N ALA A 92 -0.34 10.25 -20.38
CA ALA A 92 -0.08 8.91 -19.86
C ALA A 92 -0.24 8.89 -18.33
N TYR A 93 -0.22 7.71 -17.72
CA TYR A 93 -0.04 7.59 -16.29
C TYR A 93 1.44 7.79 -15.95
N VAL A 94 1.76 8.83 -15.18
CA VAL A 94 3.14 9.21 -14.85
C VAL A 94 3.54 8.56 -13.52
N TRP A 95 4.44 7.59 -13.54
CA TRP A 95 4.95 6.90 -12.34
C TRP A 95 5.91 7.77 -11.53
N GLY A 96 6.63 8.67 -12.20
CA GLY A 96 7.65 9.56 -11.63
C GLY A 96 7.11 10.54 -10.59
N VAL A 97 5.79 10.68 -10.47
CA VAL A 97 5.15 11.42 -9.36
C VAL A 97 5.38 10.73 -8.02
N LYS A 98 5.68 9.41 -8.00
CA LYS A 98 6.06 8.63 -6.81
C LYS A 98 4.99 8.56 -5.71
N TRP A 99 3.72 8.69 -6.08
CA TRP A 99 2.59 8.45 -5.17
C TRP A 99 1.34 8.03 -5.96
N GLN A 100 0.39 7.43 -5.25
CA GLN A 100 -0.94 7.09 -5.77
C GLN A 100 -2.01 7.67 -4.85
N ALA A 101 -3.06 8.25 -5.41
CA ALA A 101 -4.14 8.84 -4.63
C ALA A 101 -4.95 7.73 -3.96
N LEU A 102 -5.11 7.74 -2.64
CA LEU A 102 -6.03 6.86 -1.91
C LEU A 102 -7.47 7.33 -2.06
N TYR A 103 -8.02 7.11 -3.26
CA TYR A 103 -9.38 7.48 -3.61
C TYR A 103 -10.04 6.36 -4.43
N PRO A 104 -11.16 5.77 -3.95
CA PRO A 104 -11.94 6.13 -2.76
C PRO A 104 -11.34 5.68 -1.40
N GLY A 105 -10.07 5.25 -1.35
CA GLY A 105 -9.37 4.98 -0.10
C GLY A 105 -9.37 3.51 0.28
N MET A 106 -9.48 3.22 1.59
CA MET A 106 -9.45 1.85 2.12
C MET A 106 -10.80 1.44 2.68
N GLN A 107 -11.15 0.17 2.53
CA GLN A 107 -12.38 -0.40 3.09
C GLN A 107 -12.17 -1.83 3.56
N LEU A 108 -12.85 -2.20 4.65
CA LEU A 108 -13.00 -3.60 5.04
C LEU A 108 -14.13 -4.23 4.25
N ILE A 109 -13.82 -5.34 3.56
CA ILE A 109 -14.80 -6.14 2.83
C ILE A 109 -15.64 -6.94 3.83
N PRO A 110 -16.96 -6.68 3.92
CA PRO A 110 -17.82 -7.43 4.83
C PRO A 110 -18.00 -8.86 4.33
N ALA A 111 -18.01 -9.81 5.28
CA ALA A 111 -18.28 -11.22 5.01
C ALA A 111 -17.41 -11.87 3.91
N SER A 112 -16.11 -11.50 3.85
CA SER A 112 -15.13 -12.14 2.97
C SER A 112 -15.03 -13.64 3.25
N PRO A 113 -15.35 -14.52 2.27
CA PRO A 113 -15.29 -15.97 2.47
C PRO A 113 -13.87 -16.44 2.82
N GLU A 114 -12.86 -15.94 2.10
CA GLU A 114 -11.47 -16.35 2.32
C GLU A 114 -10.95 -15.89 3.70
N ALA A 115 -11.31 -14.68 4.15
CA ALA A 115 -10.95 -14.23 5.50
C ALA A 115 -11.66 -15.05 6.60
N GLN A 116 -12.88 -15.52 6.35
CA GLN A 116 -13.60 -16.41 7.28
C GLN A 116 -12.94 -17.78 7.38
N GLU A 117 -12.53 -18.37 6.26
CA GLU A 117 -11.80 -19.64 6.24
C GLU A 117 -10.50 -19.53 7.05
N TRP A 118 -9.68 -18.52 6.80
CA TRP A 118 -8.48 -18.25 7.59
C TRP A 118 -8.78 -18.04 9.08
N SER A 119 -9.89 -17.37 9.40
CA SER A 119 -10.28 -17.14 10.80
C SER A 119 -10.58 -18.44 11.54
N ILE A 120 -11.28 -19.36 10.87
CA ILE A 120 -11.64 -20.67 11.40
C ILE A 120 -10.37 -21.50 11.59
N ASP A 121 -9.56 -21.61 10.55
CA ASP A 121 -8.37 -22.47 10.54
C ASP A 121 -7.31 -22.02 11.56
N MET A 122 -7.19 -20.71 11.76
CA MET A 122 -6.18 -20.12 12.67
C MET A 122 -6.70 -19.84 14.08
N GLY A 123 -8.00 -20.00 14.33
CA GLY A 123 -8.61 -19.73 15.64
C GLY A 123 -8.47 -18.26 16.11
N ARG A 124 -8.36 -17.31 15.17
CA ARG A 124 -8.24 -15.86 15.45
C ARG A 124 -8.87 -15.05 14.31
N PRO A 125 -9.30 -13.79 14.55
CA PRO A 125 -9.91 -12.98 13.48
C PRO A 125 -8.94 -12.71 12.32
N PHE A 126 -9.47 -12.86 11.11
CA PHE A 126 -8.90 -12.35 9.86
C PHE A 126 -9.92 -11.47 9.14
N HIS A 127 -9.39 -10.51 8.40
CA HIS A 127 -10.13 -9.48 7.69
C HIS A 127 -9.62 -9.37 6.25
N GLU A 128 -10.49 -8.94 5.34
CA GLU A 128 -10.09 -8.53 4.00
C GLU A 128 -10.19 -7.01 3.89
N ALA A 129 -9.09 -6.37 3.49
CA ALA A 129 -9.06 -4.96 3.12
C ALA A 129 -8.97 -4.83 1.60
N LEU A 130 -9.79 -3.96 1.04
CA LEU A 130 -9.64 -3.44 -0.31
C LEU A 130 -9.08 -2.02 -0.21
N ILE A 131 -7.97 -1.77 -0.88
CA ILE A 131 -7.29 -0.48 -0.92
C ILE A 131 -7.29 -0.04 -2.38
N GLU A 132 -7.94 1.09 -2.65
CA GLU A 132 -8.14 1.58 -4.00
C GLU A 132 -7.32 2.85 -4.23
N THR A 133 -6.59 2.86 -5.34
CA THR A 133 -5.82 4.02 -5.77
C THR A 133 -5.95 4.27 -7.27
N ASN A 134 -5.47 5.43 -7.71
CA ASN A 134 -5.43 5.77 -9.13
C ASN A 134 -4.39 4.99 -9.97
N GLY A 135 -3.50 4.22 -9.35
CA GLY A 135 -2.54 3.37 -10.08
C GLY A 135 -2.75 1.87 -9.85
N HIS A 136 -2.96 1.46 -8.61
CA HIS A 136 -3.22 0.06 -8.24
C HIS A 136 -4.40 -0.10 -7.28
N ASN A 137 -5.12 -1.20 -7.40
CA ASN A 137 -5.99 -1.75 -6.38
C ASN A 137 -5.26 -2.89 -5.66
N LEU A 138 -5.33 -2.90 -4.33
CA LEU A 138 -4.79 -3.95 -3.50
C LEU A 138 -5.92 -4.65 -2.76
N SER A 139 -5.86 -5.97 -2.68
CA SER A 139 -6.69 -6.75 -1.75
C SER A 139 -5.80 -7.56 -0.82
N LEU A 140 -5.95 -7.31 0.49
CA LEU A 140 -5.13 -7.90 1.54
C LEU A 140 -5.99 -8.75 2.47
N ILE A 141 -5.53 -9.96 2.81
CA ILE A 141 -6.09 -10.73 3.94
C ILE A 141 -5.08 -10.72 5.07
N PHE A 142 -5.51 -10.27 6.25
CA PHE A 142 -4.65 -9.99 7.39
C PHE A 142 -5.38 -10.19 8.72
N SER A 143 -4.65 -10.31 9.82
CA SER A 143 -5.25 -10.55 11.14
C SER A 143 -5.32 -9.29 12.01
N GLY A 144 -4.36 -8.38 11.92
CA GLY A 144 -4.36 -7.16 12.72
C GLY A 144 -3.73 -5.97 12.02
N LEU A 145 -4.10 -4.77 12.44
CA LEU A 145 -3.55 -3.50 11.95
C LEU A 145 -2.76 -2.79 13.05
N GLU A 146 -1.58 -2.29 12.70
CA GLU A 146 -0.76 -1.39 13.52
C GLU A 146 -0.52 -0.09 12.75
N ILE A 147 -0.68 1.05 13.42
CA ILE A 147 -0.51 2.37 12.80
C ILE A 147 0.57 3.12 13.56
N THR A 148 1.56 3.61 12.83
CA THR A 148 2.72 4.28 13.42
C THR A 148 3.14 5.48 12.58
N LYS A 149 3.37 6.63 13.21
CA LYS A 149 4.07 7.74 12.56
C LYS A 149 5.53 7.37 12.31
N ILE A 150 6.05 7.77 11.16
CA ILE A 150 7.39 7.44 10.71
C ILE A 150 8.19 8.73 10.52
N ALA A 151 9.42 8.76 11.03
CA ALA A 151 10.31 9.88 10.84
C ALA A 151 10.89 9.89 9.40
N PRO A 152 11.16 11.07 8.82
CA PRO A 152 11.89 11.17 7.56
C PRO A 152 13.21 10.41 7.60
N GLY A 153 13.56 9.76 6.49
CA GLY A 153 14.78 8.94 6.34
C GLY A 153 14.63 7.47 6.78
N ALA A 154 13.48 7.08 7.37
CA ALA A 154 13.19 5.67 7.59
C ALA A 154 13.13 4.92 6.24
N SER A 155 13.78 3.76 6.18
CA SER A 155 13.83 2.93 4.98
C SER A 155 13.02 1.64 5.21
N PRO A 156 11.97 1.35 4.41
CA PRO A 156 11.17 0.13 4.56
C PRO A 156 12.00 -1.15 4.37
N PHE A 157 13.02 -1.08 3.51
CA PHE A 157 13.94 -2.16 3.23
C PHE A 157 15.31 -1.59 2.84
N VAL A 158 16.36 -2.30 3.24
CA VAL A 158 17.74 -2.03 2.82
C VAL A 158 18.31 -3.36 2.34
N VAL A 159 18.85 -3.40 1.12
CA VAL A 159 19.54 -4.58 0.60
C VAL A 159 20.80 -4.83 1.45
N PRO A 160 20.89 -5.93 2.20
CA PRO A 160 22.06 -6.22 3.01
C PRO A 160 23.24 -6.65 2.13
N THR A 161 24.47 -6.52 2.65
CA THR A 161 25.70 -6.94 1.97
C THR A 161 25.83 -8.45 1.80
N SER A 162 25.10 -9.23 2.58
CA SER A 162 25.04 -10.70 2.54
C SER A 162 23.60 -11.19 2.67
N GLY A 163 23.29 -12.36 2.10
CA GLY A 163 21.96 -12.97 2.13
C GLY A 163 21.78 -14.00 3.24
N PRO A 164 20.57 -14.60 3.35
CA PRO A 164 20.33 -15.71 4.27
C PRO A 164 21.10 -16.96 3.84
N ASP A 165 21.88 -17.55 4.74
CA ASP A 165 22.68 -18.76 4.49
C ASP A 165 21.91 -20.08 4.74
N ALA A 166 20.68 -19.98 5.25
CA ALA A 166 19.85 -21.15 5.54
C ALA A 166 19.32 -21.79 4.26
N LYS A 167 19.60 -23.09 4.07
CA LYS A 167 18.97 -23.92 3.04
C LYS A 167 17.86 -24.74 3.69
N PHE A 168 16.64 -24.58 3.20
CA PHE A 168 15.53 -25.43 3.61
C PHE A 168 15.50 -26.67 2.72
N HIS A 169 15.44 -27.85 3.34
CA HIS A 169 15.10 -29.08 2.65
C HIS A 169 13.58 -29.19 2.65
N PHE A 170 12.96 -29.12 1.48
CA PHE A 170 11.55 -29.44 1.31
C PHE A 170 11.44 -30.96 1.23
N GLU A 171 10.64 -31.56 2.11
CA GLU A 171 10.21 -32.97 2.03
C GLU A 171 9.09 -33.15 0.99
#